data_AF-A0AAN4VXB3-F1
#
_entry.id   AF-A0AAN4VXB3-F1
#
_cell.length_a   1.000
_cell.length_b   1.000
_cell.length_c   1.000
_cell.angle_alpha   90.00
_cell.angle_beta   90.00
_cell.angle_gamma   90.00
#
_symmetry.space_group_name_H-M   'P 1'
#
loop_
_entity.id
_entity.type
_entity.pdbx_description
1 polymer ?
#
loop_
_entity_poly.entity_id
_entity_poly.type
_entity_poly.pdbx_seq_one_letter_code
_entity_poly.pdbx_strand_id
1 'polypeptide(L)' 'MDESYLRLISILIFGLILVAVLLYFYRKQNGGEDKNTIPKVHRNDPCPCGSGKKYKQCCGK' A
#
# COMPACT_ATOMS: atom_id res chain seq x y z
N MET A 1 14.23 -42.91 14.78
CA MET A 1 14.13 -41.47 14.48
C MET A 1 14.73 -40.76 15.67
N ASP A 2 15.91 -40.19 15.49
CA ASP A 2 16.73 -39.71 16.61
C ASP A 2 16.40 -38.26 16.98
N GLU A 3 16.72 -37.87 18.21
CA GLU A 3 16.57 -36.51 18.72
C GLU A 3 17.28 -35.46 17.84
N SER A 4 18.37 -35.85 17.17
CA SER A 4 19.06 -35.02 16.19
C SER A 4 18.16 -34.69 14.99
N TYR A 5 17.38 -35.65 14.51
CA TYR A 5 16.45 -35.47 13.40
C TYR A 5 15.28 -34.55 13.78
N LEU A 6 14.72 -34.69 14.99
CA LEU A 6 13.65 -33.81 15.47
C LEU A 6 14.13 -32.36 15.66
N ARG A 7 15.36 -32.17 16.12
CA ARG A 7 16.00 -30.84 16.20
C ARG A 7 16.25 -30.21 14.84
N LEU A 8 16.66 -31.00 13.85
CA LEU A 8 16.83 -30.51 12.49
C LEU A 8 15.48 -30.10 11.88
N ILE A 9 14.44 -30.92 12.04
CA ILE A 9 13.09 -30.60 11.57
C ILE A 9 12.57 -29.33 12.22
N SER A 10 12.71 -29.17 13.53
CA SER A 10 12.20 -27.98 14.21
C SER A 10 12.91 -26.71 13.72
N ILE A 11 14.23 -26.72 13.56
CA ILE A 11 14.99 -25.58 13.00
C ILE A 11 14.52 -25.23 11.59
N LEU A 12 14.31 -26.23 10.73
CA LEU A 12 13.83 -26.02 9.36
C LEU A 12 12.41 -25.45 9.35
N ILE A 13 11.50 -25.98 10.16
CA ILE A 13 10.11 -25.51 10.25
C ILE A 13 10.05 -24.08 10.81
N PHE A 14 10.73 -23.79 11.92
CA PHE A 14 10.77 -22.45 12.50
C PHE A 14 11.41 -21.45 11.53
N GLY A 15 12.47 -21.84 10.83
CA GLY A 15 13.09 -21.02 9.78
C GLY A 15 12.13 -20.70 8.63
N LEU A 16 11.42 -21.71 8.11
CA LEU A 16 10.43 -21.51 7.04
C LEU A 16 9.26 -20.63 7.50
N ILE A 17 8.76 -20.82 8.72
CA ILE A 17 7.69 -19.99 9.29
C ILE A 17 8.18 -18.54 9.44
N LEU A 18 9.39 -18.33 9.98
CA LEU A 18 9.97 -17.00 10.12
C LEU A 18 10.14 -16.31 8.77
N VAL A 19 10.68 -17.00 7.77
CA VAL A 19 10.82 -16.49 6.40
C VAL A 19 9.46 -16.15 5.80
N ALA A 20 8.46 -17.03 5.93
CA ALA A 20 7.11 -16.79 5.42
C ALA A 20 6.45 -15.57 6.08
N VAL A 21 6.61 -15.42 7.40
CA VAL A 21 6.11 -14.26 8.16
C VAL A 21 6.81 -12.97 7.69
N LEU A 22 8.13 -12.98 7.53
CA LEU A 22 8.87 -11.82 7.03
C LEU A 22 8.44 -11.44 5.61
N LEU A 23 8.26 -12.41 4.71
CA LEU A 23 7.78 -12.18 3.34
C LEU A 23 6.35 -11.63 3.32
N TYR A 24 5.48 -12.10 4.22
CA TYR A 24 4.14 -11.55 4.39
C TYR A 24 4.17 -10.06 4.75
N PHE A 25 4.98 -9.67 5.75
CA PHE A 25 5.14 -8.27 6.16
C PHE A 25 5.84 -7.41 5.11
N TYR A 26 6.84 -7.96 4.42
CA TYR A 26 7.52 -7.30 3.31
C TYR A 26 6.52 -6.95 2.18
N ARG A 27 5.61 -7.88 1.84
CA ARG A 27 4.56 -7.63 0.85
C ARG A 27 3.55 -6.57 1.31
N LYS A 28 3.23 -6.51 2.59
CA LYS A 28 2.25 -5.55 3.16
C LYS A 28 2.70 -4.10 3.04
N GLN A 29 4.00 -3.82 3.19
CA GLN A 29 4.52 -2.45 3.13
C GLN A 29 4.55 -1.88 1.70
N ASN A 30 4.52 -2.73 0.68
CA ASN A 30 4.49 -2.32 -0.73
C ASN A 30 3.06 -2.11 -1.29
N GLY A 31 2.05 -2.00 -0.41
CA GLY A 31 0.69 -1.63 -0.77
C GLY A 31 0.63 -0.18 -1.23
N GLY A 32 0.80 0.01 -2.55
CA GLY A 32 0.84 1.25 -3.32
C GLY A 32 0.25 2.51 -2.67
N GLU A 33 1.11 3.51 -2.56
CA GLU A 33 0.74 4.91 -2.37
C GLU A 33 -0.28 5.30 -3.46
N ASP A 34 -1.47 5.72 -3.03
CA ASP A 34 -2.54 6.13 -3.92
C ASP A 34 -2.08 7.41 -4.64
N LYS A 35 -1.62 7.28 -5.90
CA LYS A 35 -1.04 8.37 -6.70
C LYS A 35 -2.05 9.45 -7.10
N ASN A 36 -3.20 9.52 -6.44
CA ASN A 36 -4.14 10.61 -6.60
C ASN A 36 -3.77 11.78 -5.67
N THR A 37 -2.55 12.29 -5.82
CA THR A 37 -2.08 13.52 -5.15
C THR A 37 -2.72 14.77 -5.74
N ILE A 38 -3.49 14.62 -6.83
CA ILE A 38 -4.34 15.70 -7.33
C ILE A 38 -5.57 15.74 -6.41
N PRO A 39 -5.72 16.77 -5.56
CA PRO A 39 -6.94 16.93 -4.80
C PRO A 39 -8.11 16.94 -5.78
N LYS A 40 -9.07 16.03 -5.59
CA LYS A 40 -10.28 15.97 -6.41
C LYS A 40 -11.03 17.29 -6.23
N VAL A 41 -10.81 18.23 -7.16
CA VAL A 41 -11.45 19.55 -7.15
C VAL A 41 -12.95 19.33 -7.23
N HIS A 42 -13.68 19.80 -6.22
CA HIS A 42 -15.13 19.66 -6.20
C HIS A 42 -15.75 20.60 -7.24
N ARG A 43 -16.85 20.19 -7.88
CA ARG A 43 -17.49 20.97 -8.96
C ARG A 43 -17.85 22.40 -8.58
N ASN A 44 -18.12 22.67 -7.30
CA ASN A 44 -18.50 23.98 -6.80
C ASN A 44 -17.33 24.82 -6.27
N ASP A 45 -16.14 24.25 -6.12
CA ASP A 45 -14.96 24.96 -5.59
C ASP A 45 -14.46 26.02 -6.58
N PRO A 46 -13.75 27.06 -6.12
CA PRO A 46 -13.05 27.98 -7.00
C PRO A 46 -12.12 27.24 -7.98
N CYS A 47 -12.11 27.68 -9.24
CA CYS A 47 -11.27 27.08 -10.27
C CYS A 47 -9.79 27.28 -9.95
N PRO A 48 -8.94 26.23 -9.95
CA PRO A 48 -7.50 26.36 -9.72
C PRO A 48 -6.78 27.15 -10.83
N CYS A 49 -7.46 27.43 -11.94
CA CYS A 49 -7.00 28.28 -13.03
C CYS A 49 -6.94 29.79 -12.70
N GLY A 50 -7.37 30.20 -11.50
CA GLY A 50 -7.31 31.60 -11.06
C GLY A 50 -8.42 32.51 -11.64
N SER A 51 -9.42 31.94 -12.31
CA SER A 51 -10.49 32.73 -12.96
C SER A 51 -11.52 33.33 -12.01
N GLY A 52 -11.49 32.96 -10.73
CA GLY A 52 -12.49 33.33 -9.71
C GLY A 52 -13.86 32.66 -9.89
N LYS A 53 -14.05 31.81 -10.91
CA LYS A 53 -15.31 31.08 -11.18
C LYS A 53 -15.31 29.72 -10.48
N LYS A 54 -16.50 29.16 -10.22
CA LYS A 54 -16.63 27.75 -9.76
C LYS A 54 -16.08 26.79 -10.83
N TYR A 55 -15.48 25.67 -10.41
CA TYR A 55 -14.85 24.70 -11.31
C TYR A 55 -15.80 24.24 -12.42
N LYS A 56 -17.04 23.88 -12.08
CA LYS A 56 -18.10 23.48 -13.04
C LYS A 56 -18.52 24.56 -14.05
N GLN A 57 -18.16 25.82 -13.80
CA GLN A 57 -18.46 26.96 -14.68
C GLN A 57 -17.22 27.43 -15.45
N CYS A 58 -16.07 26.76 -15.27
CA CYS A 58 -14.79 27.10 -15.88
C CYS A 58 -14.14 25.86 -16.50
N CYS A 59 -13.07 25.31 -15.92
CA CYS A 59 -12.35 24.15 -16.45
C CYS A 59 -13.12 22.82 -16.39
N GLY A 60 -14.14 22.72 -15.52
CA GLY A 60 -14.97 21.53 -15.35
C GLY A 60 -16.35 21.63 -16.00
N LYS A 61 -16.51 22.51 -17.00
CA LYS A 61 -17.73 22.61 -17.82
C LYS A 61 -17.97 21.34 -18.62
#